data_AF-A0A087GIR1-F1
#
_entry.id   AF-A0A087GIR1-F1
#
_cell.length_a   1.000
_cell.length_b   1.000
_cell.length_c   1.000
_cell.angle_alpha   90.00
_cell.angle_beta   90.00
_cell.angle_gamma   90.00
#
_symmetry.space_group_name_H-M   'P 1'
#
loop_
_entity.id
_entity.type
_entity.pdbx_description
1 polymer ?
#
loop_
_entity_poly.entity_id
_entity_poly.type
_entity_poly.pdbx_seq_one_letter_code
_entity_poly.pdbx_strand_id
1 'polypeptide(L)'
;MRVGEAQNTATDVNVGIVNDVGMSYSNMTLRCINMSLTDFYSSHPKARTRLVTTIVDSKKDVVIAAAAETFRGIDFVTALELIKNKEVQEILGPWTSMQAQFMIEIRQKSQVPIVSYSATSPFLASIRSPYFFRATYDDSSQVLAIKAIIKLFGWREVAPVYVDNTFGEGIMPHLTNALQEINVRIPYRTVISPNATDDEISVELLRMMTMPTRVFVVHIVELLASRFFAKAKEIGLMKQGYVWILTNAITDVLSIMNEKEIETMQGVLGVKTYVPRSEELDTFKSRWKKRFPISDLSVYGLWAYDATTALALAIEEAGTSNLTFVKTGAMRNMSELQGLRVSQYGPKLLQTLSRVRFKGLAGDFQFIKGELQPSAFEIVNVNGHSGRTIGFWMKEHDATSVPKGWEVPTNGKRLQIGVPIKNNFQQFVKLTRDPITNSSIFSGFCIDYFEAVIQAMPYDVSYDFIPFEGGDYDTLIYQVYLGVRDFNHLLFSSLYNLHSSIVETMSLLFMFGAEI
;
A
#
# COMPACT_ATOMS: atom_id res chain seq x y z
N MET A 1 -61.01 -0.12 8.89
CA MET A 1 -60.20 0.12 7.68
C MET A 1 -59.05 1.06 8.05
N ARG A 2 -57.86 0.50 8.31
CA ARG A 2 -56.57 1.19 8.18
C ARG A 2 -55.67 0.20 7.43
N VAL A 3 -55.33 0.60 6.22
CA VAL A 3 -54.62 -0.17 5.21
C VAL A 3 -53.13 0.10 5.39
N GLY A 4 -52.35 -0.98 5.49
CA GLY A 4 -50.94 -1.08 5.08
C GLY A 4 -49.91 -0.12 5.67
N GLU A 5 -49.29 -0.50 6.79
CA GLU A 5 -47.86 -0.26 6.97
C GLU A 5 -47.16 -1.61 6.81
N ALA A 6 -46.68 -1.90 5.61
CA ALA A 6 -45.65 -2.92 5.46
C ALA A 6 -44.41 -2.40 6.20
N GLN A 7 -44.14 -2.93 7.39
CA GLN A 7 -42.82 -2.80 8.00
C GLN A 7 -41.82 -3.36 7.01
N ASN A 8 -41.09 -2.48 6.35
CA ASN A 8 -40.07 -2.83 5.37
C ASN A 8 -38.84 -3.35 6.15
N THR A 9 -38.95 -4.56 6.71
CA THR A 9 -37.85 -5.20 7.44
C THR A 9 -36.77 -5.56 6.44
N ALA A 10 -35.60 -4.96 6.58
CA ALA A 10 -34.46 -5.26 5.72
C ALA A 10 -34.10 -6.76 5.83
N THR A 11 -33.71 -7.35 4.71
CA THR A 11 -33.36 -8.79 4.62
C THR A 11 -31.90 -9.00 4.99
N ASP A 12 -31.65 -9.96 5.89
CA ASP A 12 -30.30 -10.33 6.29
C ASP A 12 -29.58 -11.14 5.20
N VAL A 13 -28.32 -10.79 4.96
CA VAL A 13 -27.42 -11.44 3.99
C VAL A 13 -26.15 -11.86 4.72
N ASN A 14 -25.93 -13.17 4.80
CA ASN A 14 -24.79 -13.74 5.52
C ASN A 14 -23.49 -13.51 4.74
N VAL A 15 -22.51 -12.89 5.40
CA VAL A 15 -21.16 -12.65 4.86
C VAL A 15 -20.13 -13.27 5.79
N GLY A 16 -19.18 -14.03 5.22
CA GLY A 16 -18.04 -14.55 5.97
C GLY A 16 -16.89 -13.55 5.97
N ILE A 17 -16.17 -13.42 7.08
CA ILE A 17 -14.90 -12.68 7.14
C ILE A 17 -13.82 -13.67 7.55
N VAL A 18 -12.80 -13.85 6.72
CA VAL A 18 -11.64 -14.70 7.05
C VAL A 18 -10.45 -13.79 7.38
N ASN A 19 -9.92 -13.88 8.59
CA ASN A 19 -8.82 -13.03 9.07
C ASN A 19 -7.99 -13.74 10.16
N ASP A 20 -6.76 -13.29 10.41
CA ASP A 20 -5.90 -13.85 11.48
C ASP A 20 -6.17 -13.12 12.80
N VAL A 21 -7.10 -13.61 13.62
CA VAL A 21 -7.59 -12.91 14.83
C VAL A 21 -6.47 -12.83 15.88
N GLY A 22 -6.46 -11.73 16.64
CA GLY A 22 -5.46 -11.49 17.70
C GLY A 22 -4.22 -10.72 17.23
N MET A 23 -4.12 -10.41 15.95
CA MET A 23 -3.05 -9.57 15.38
C MET A 23 -3.45 -8.09 15.33
N SER A 24 -2.47 -7.17 15.44
CA SER A 24 -2.70 -5.72 15.39
C SER A 24 -3.41 -5.29 14.10
N TYR A 25 -2.94 -5.77 12.95
CA TYR A 25 -3.55 -5.51 11.63
C TYR A 25 -4.95 -6.11 11.48
N SER A 26 -5.21 -7.28 12.07
CA SER A 26 -6.51 -7.94 12.02
C SER A 26 -7.55 -7.18 12.83
N ASN A 27 -7.18 -6.74 14.04
CA ASN A 27 -8.03 -5.88 14.85
C ASN A 27 -8.33 -4.55 14.16
N MET A 28 -7.34 -3.96 13.49
CA MET A 28 -7.51 -2.72 12.73
C MET A 28 -8.51 -2.90 11.57
N THR A 29 -8.34 -3.94 10.74
CA THR A 29 -9.22 -4.22 9.59
C THR A 29 -10.64 -4.56 10.03
N LEU A 30 -10.84 -5.38 11.07
CA LEU A 30 -12.16 -5.69 11.62
C LEU A 30 -12.89 -4.43 12.14
N ARG A 31 -12.16 -3.50 12.78
CA ARG A 31 -12.73 -2.20 13.20
C ARG A 31 -13.13 -1.36 11.99
N CYS A 32 -12.33 -1.34 10.93
CA CYS A 32 -12.65 -0.63 9.69
C CYS A 32 -13.88 -1.20 8.98
N ILE A 33 -14.00 -2.54 8.90
CA ILE A 33 -15.20 -3.22 8.39
C ILE A 33 -16.44 -2.79 9.18
N ASN A 34 -16.38 -2.82 10.51
CA ASN A 34 -17.50 -2.42 11.36
C ASN A 34 -17.88 -0.93 11.19
N MET A 35 -16.88 -0.05 11.07
CA MET A 35 -17.11 1.36 10.80
C MET A 35 -17.74 1.58 9.42
N SER A 36 -17.29 0.86 8.38
CA SER A 36 -17.89 0.89 7.04
C SER A 36 -19.37 0.51 7.08
N LEU A 37 -19.72 -0.61 7.72
CA LEU A 37 -21.13 -1.02 7.84
C LEU A 37 -21.96 0.03 8.59
N THR A 38 -21.42 0.58 9.69
CA THR A 38 -22.10 1.63 10.45
C THR A 38 -22.36 2.87 9.59
N ASP A 39 -21.35 3.34 8.86
CA ASP A 39 -21.44 4.52 8.01
C ASP A 39 -22.37 4.29 6.81
N PHE A 40 -22.28 3.11 6.18
CA PHE A 40 -23.12 2.71 5.05
C PHE A 40 -24.61 2.73 5.44
N TYR A 41 -24.98 2.06 6.53
CA TYR A 41 -26.40 2.01 6.93
C TYR A 41 -26.92 3.32 7.53
N SER A 42 -26.04 4.15 8.08
CA SER A 42 -26.43 5.50 8.53
C SER A 42 -26.71 6.42 7.34
N SER A 43 -25.95 6.30 6.25
CA SER A 43 -26.16 7.05 5.02
C SER A 43 -27.28 6.48 4.13
N HIS A 44 -27.64 5.21 4.31
CA HIS A 44 -28.69 4.52 3.56
C HIS A 44 -29.82 4.00 4.49
N PRO A 45 -30.60 4.88 5.14
CA PRO A 45 -31.63 4.47 6.09
C PRO A 45 -32.77 3.65 5.46
N LYS A 46 -32.90 3.69 4.13
CA LYS A 46 -33.89 2.93 3.34
C LYS A 46 -33.31 1.67 2.70
N ALA A 47 -32.08 1.27 3.05
CA ALA A 47 -31.46 0.03 2.55
C ALA A 47 -32.37 -1.18 2.83
N ARG A 48 -32.56 -2.01 1.81
CA ARG A 48 -33.41 -3.20 1.87
C ARG A 48 -32.66 -4.42 2.39
N THR A 49 -31.34 -4.34 2.47
CA THR A 49 -30.46 -5.44 2.88
C THR A 49 -29.70 -5.09 4.16
N ARG A 50 -29.29 -6.13 4.90
CA ARG A 50 -28.41 -6.04 6.07
C ARG A 50 -27.36 -7.14 6.02
N LEU A 51 -26.09 -6.76 6.03
CA LEU A 51 -24.96 -7.69 6.05
C LEU A 51 -24.80 -8.22 7.48
N VAL A 52 -24.89 -9.54 7.62
CA VAL A 52 -24.66 -10.26 8.88
C VAL A 52 -23.32 -10.97 8.77
N THR A 53 -22.32 -10.47 9.50
CA THR A 53 -20.93 -10.94 9.38
C THR A 53 -20.63 -12.07 10.35
N THR A 54 -20.07 -13.18 9.84
CA THR A 54 -19.47 -14.25 10.65
C THR A 54 -17.95 -14.21 10.50
N ILE A 55 -17.23 -13.96 11.60
CA ILE A 55 -15.77 -13.89 11.61
C ILE A 55 -15.18 -15.28 11.83
N VAL A 56 -14.17 -15.60 11.02
CA VAL A 56 -13.35 -16.81 11.07
C VAL A 56 -11.91 -16.42 11.39
N ASP A 57 -11.37 -17.03 12.44
CA ASP A 57 -9.95 -16.94 12.78
C ASP A 57 -9.16 -18.02 12.02
N SER A 58 -8.31 -17.61 11.09
CA SER A 58 -7.44 -18.52 10.34
C SER A 58 -6.17 -18.93 11.07
N LYS A 59 -5.86 -18.35 12.25
CA LYS A 59 -4.70 -18.71 13.09
C LYS A 59 -3.35 -18.74 12.35
N LYS A 60 -3.19 -17.93 11.29
CA LYS A 60 -2.00 -17.87 10.41
C LYS A 60 -1.72 -19.17 9.66
N ASP A 61 -2.70 -20.06 9.54
CA ASP A 61 -2.53 -21.37 8.92
C ASP A 61 -3.42 -21.48 7.66
N VAL A 62 -2.83 -21.95 6.56
CA VAL A 62 -3.51 -22.07 5.27
C VAL A 62 -4.56 -23.18 5.31
N VAL A 63 -4.23 -24.30 5.95
CA VAL A 63 -5.12 -25.44 6.10
C VAL A 63 -6.26 -25.08 7.06
N ILE A 64 -6.00 -24.35 8.14
CA ILE A 64 -7.06 -23.88 9.05
C ILE A 64 -7.96 -22.82 8.38
N ALA A 65 -7.42 -21.94 7.53
CA ALA A 65 -8.28 -21.03 6.75
C ALA A 65 -9.21 -21.80 5.78
N ALA A 66 -8.75 -22.95 5.33
CA ALA A 66 -9.31 -23.75 4.24
C ALA A 66 -10.27 -24.87 4.68
N ALA A 67 -9.93 -25.61 5.73
CA ALA A 67 -10.40 -26.95 6.02
C ALA A 67 -10.99 -27.08 7.43
N ALA A 68 -12.17 -27.68 7.54
CA ALA A 68 -12.76 -28.01 8.84
C ALA A 68 -12.01 -29.19 9.45
N GLU A 69 -11.23 -28.97 10.52
CA GLU A 69 -10.82 -30.05 11.42
C GLU A 69 -10.99 -29.65 12.89
N THR A 70 -11.71 -30.48 13.64
CA THR A 70 -11.79 -30.40 15.10
C THR A 70 -10.46 -30.85 15.72
N PHE A 71 -9.51 -29.94 15.92
CA PHE A 71 -8.35 -30.18 16.78
C PHE A 71 -8.67 -29.82 18.24
N ARG A 72 -8.87 -30.83 19.10
CA ARG A 72 -9.03 -30.69 20.57
C ARG A 72 -10.26 -29.91 21.07
N GLY A 73 -11.45 -30.15 20.50
CA GLY A 73 -12.71 -29.70 21.11
C GLY A 73 -12.98 -28.18 21.09
N ILE A 74 -12.30 -27.46 20.19
CA ILE A 74 -12.64 -26.09 19.82
C ILE A 74 -13.34 -26.17 18.46
N ASP A 75 -14.48 -25.49 18.27
CA ASP A 75 -15.14 -25.44 16.96
C ASP A 75 -14.33 -24.51 16.03
N PHE A 76 -13.80 -25.06 14.93
CA PHE A 76 -12.99 -24.34 13.94
C PHE A 76 -13.83 -23.95 12.74
N VAL A 77 -14.25 -22.68 12.65
CA VAL A 77 -14.99 -22.18 11.48
C VAL A 77 -14.00 -21.87 10.35
N THR A 78 -14.22 -22.42 9.16
CA THR A 78 -13.33 -22.31 7.98
C THR A 78 -14.06 -21.77 6.75
N ALA A 79 -13.35 -21.48 5.66
CA ALA A 79 -13.99 -21.10 4.39
C ALA A 79 -15.02 -22.14 3.92
N LEU A 80 -14.76 -23.43 4.15
CA LEU A 80 -15.67 -24.52 3.84
C LEU A 80 -16.89 -24.54 4.78
N GLU A 81 -16.69 -24.29 6.08
CA GLU A 81 -17.79 -24.20 7.05
C GLU A 81 -18.68 -22.98 6.80
N LEU A 82 -18.09 -21.84 6.43
CA LEU A 82 -18.84 -20.64 6.05
C LEU A 82 -19.78 -20.93 4.88
N ILE A 83 -19.33 -21.68 3.87
CA ILE A 83 -20.17 -22.07 2.72
C ILE A 83 -21.20 -23.12 3.12
N LYS A 84 -20.78 -24.20 3.79
CA LYS A 84 -21.63 -25.39 4.02
C LYS A 84 -22.65 -25.17 5.14
N ASN A 85 -22.23 -24.58 6.26
CA ASN A 85 -23.03 -24.50 7.49
C ASN A 85 -23.64 -23.13 7.70
N LYS A 86 -22.92 -22.06 7.35
CA LYS A 86 -23.41 -20.68 7.50
C LYS A 86 -24.06 -20.11 6.23
N GLU A 87 -23.96 -20.84 5.11
CA GLU A 87 -24.51 -20.46 3.81
C GLU A 87 -24.20 -19.00 3.45
N VAL A 88 -22.94 -18.60 3.65
CA VAL A 88 -22.53 -17.22 3.34
C VAL A 88 -22.62 -16.96 1.85
N GLN A 89 -23.10 -15.79 1.50
CA GLN A 89 -23.29 -15.35 0.12
C GLN A 89 -22.02 -14.74 -0.48
N GLU A 90 -21.09 -14.35 0.40
CA GLU A 90 -19.78 -13.82 0.06
C GLU A 90 -18.77 -14.08 1.18
N ILE A 91 -17.48 -14.07 0.85
CA ILE A 91 -16.40 -13.91 1.83
C ILE A 91 -15.59 -12.63 1.58
N LEU A 92 -15.41 -11.84 2.64
CA LEU A 92 -14.40 -10.79 2.75
C LEU A 92 -13.11 -11.37 3.34
N GLY A 93 -11.97 -10.98 2.77
CA GLY A 93 -10.67 -11.64 3.04
C GLY A 93 -10.39 -12.74 2.01
N PRO A 94 -9.46 -13.68 2.26
CA PRO A 94 -8.64 -13.84 3.46
C PRO A 94 -7.49 -12.82 3.54
N TRP A 95 -6.75 -12.86 4.65
CA TRP A 95 -5.63 -11.96 4.92
C TRP A 95 -4.42 -12.21 4.00
N THR A 96 -3.99 -13.47 3.86
CA THR A 96 -2.75 -13.79 3.13
C THR A 96 -3.00 -14.29 1.71
N SER A 97 -2.00 -14.09 0.84
CA SER A 97 -1.99 -14.64 -0.52
C SER A 97 -2.05 -16.17 -0.54
N MET A 98 -1.45 -16.86 0.44
CA MET A 98 -1.49 -18.32 0.55
C MET A 98 -2.91 -18.82 0.83
N GLN A 99 -3.61 -18.18 1.77
CA GLN A 99 -5.02 -18.49 2.07
C GLN A 99 -5.90 -18.18 0.87
N ALA A 100 -5.68 -17.04 0.20
CA ALA A 100 -6.46 -16.65 -0.97
C ALA A 100 -6.31 -17.66 -2.11
N GLN A 101 -5.08 -18.08 -2.43
CA GLN A 101 -4.81 -19.08 -3.46
C GLN A 101 -5.64 -20.35 -3.26
N PHE A 102 -5.65 -20.88 -2.04
CA PHE A 102 -6.40 -22.09 -1.74
C PHE A 102 -7.92 -21.86 -1.80
N MET A 103 -8.40 -20.74 -1.27
CA MET A 103 -9.82 -20.44 -1.23
C MET A 103 -10.41 -20.23 -2.62
N ILE A 104 -9.68 -19.61 -3.55
CA ILE A 104 -10.13 -19.38 -4.94
C ILE A 104 -10.54 -20.71 -5.62
N GLU A 105 -9.78 -21.77 -5.40
CA GLU A 105 -10.06 -23.12 -5.94
C GLU A 105 -11.37 -23.72 -5.39
N ILE A 106 -11.64 -23.55 -4.09
CA ILE A 106 -12.91 -23.98 -3.47
C ILE A 106 -14.10 -23.24 -4.08
N ARG A 107 -13.93 -21.95 -4.38
CA ARG A 107 -15.02 -21.11 -4.88
C ARG A 107 -15.38 -21.36 -6.32
N GLN A 108 -14.45 -21.79 -7.16
CA GLN A 108 -14.78 -22.17 -8.52
C GLN A 108 -15.86 -23.27 -8.56
N LYS A 109 -15.94 -24.09 -7.50
CA LYS A 109 -16.98 -25.11 -7.32
C LYS A 109 -18.27 -24.58 -6.69
N SER A 110 -18.19 -23.76 -5.64
CA SER A 110 -19.38 -23.26 -4.92
C SER A 110 -20.01 -21.99 -5.51
N GLN A 111 -19.30 -21.32 -6.43
CA GLN A 111 -19.69 -20.04 -7.05
C GLN A 111 -19.97 -18.91 -6.05
N VAL A 112 -19.39 -18.96 -4.85
CA VAL A 112 -19.50 -17.89 -3.86
C VAL A 112 -18.33 -16.90 -4.06
N PRO A 113 -18.57 -15.61 -4.33
CA PRO A 113 -17.50 -14.62 -4.49
C PRO A 113 -16.58 -14.50 -3.26
N ILE A 114 -15.34 -14.05 -3.52
CA ILE A 114 -14.35 -13.63 -2.52
C ILE A 114 -13.85 -12.24 -2.89
N VAL A 115 -13.83 -11.33 -1.92
CA VAL A 115 -13.18 -10.02 -2.04
C VAL A 115 -12.06 -9.94 -1.00
N SER A 116 -10.81 -10.04 -1.43
CA SER A 116 -9.65 -9.87 -0.53
C SER A 116 -9.11 -8.45 -0.62
N TYR A 117 -8.90 -7.82 0.53
CA TYR A 117 -8.36 -6.47 0.68
C TYR A 117 -6.87 -6.45 1.09
N SER A 118 -6.20 -7.61 1.10
CA SER A 118 -4.81 -7.74 1.58
C SER A 118 -3.98 -8.81 0.88
N ALA A 119 -4.58 -9.67 0.03
CA ALA A 119 -3.85 -10.66 -0.74
C ALA A 119 -3.29 -10.06 -2.05
N THR A 120 -2.01 -9.70 -2.03
CA THR A 120 -1.34 -8.90 -3.07
C THR A 120 -0.56 -9.70 -4.12
N SER A 121 -0.35 -11.01 -3.90
CA SER A 121 0.53 -11.83 -4.77
C SER A 121 0.03 -11.89 -6.22
N PRO A 122 0.89 -11.62 -7.22
CA PRO A 122 0.54 -11.71 -8.63
C PRO A 122 0.07 -13.10 -9.08
N PHE A 123 0.47 -14.16 -8.37
CA PHE A 123 0.04 -15.53 -8.68
C PHE A 123 -1.46 -15.74 -8.56
N LEU A 124 -2.19 -14.94 -7.77
CA LEU A 124 -3.64 -15.12 -7.62
C LEU A 124 -4.39 -14.84 -8.93
N ALA A 125 -3.91 -13.89 -9.73
CA ALA A 125 -4.49 -13.60 -11.05
C ALA A 125 -4.32 -14.78 -12.03
N SER A 126 -3.28 -15.62 -11.85
CA SER A 126 -3.03 -16.78 -12.71
C SER A 126 -4.07 -17.90 -12.56
N ILE A 127 -4.82 -17.93 -11.45
CA ILE A 127 -5.87 -18.92 -11.17
C ILE A 127 -7.11 -18.66 -12.06
N ARG A 128 -7.27 -17.44 -12.61
CA ARG A 128 -8.32 -17.06 -13.57
C ARG A 128 -9.75 -17.37 -13.12
N SER A 129 -10.01 -17.32 -11.82
CA SER A 129 -11.37 -17.48 -11.28
C SER A 129 -12.14 -16.18 -11.42
N PRO A 130 -13.34 -16.18 -12.03
CA PRO A 130 -14.18 -14.99 -12.08
C PRO A 130 -14.77 -14.62 -10.71
N TYR A 131 -14.71 -15.52 -9.72
CA TYR A 131 -15.28 -15.31 -8.38
C TYR A 131 -14.27 -14.72 -7.38
N PHE A 132 -13.12 -14.22 -7.85
CA PHE A 132 -12.12 -13.57 -7.02
C PHE A 132 -11.99 -12.10 -7.38
N PHE A 133 -12.11 -11.25 -6.37
CA PHE A 133 -11.90 -9.82 -6.45
C PHE A 133 -10.78 -9.42 -5.50
N ARG A 134 -9.86 -8.60 -5.99
CA ARG A 134 -8.76 -8.04 -5.23
C ARG A 134 -9.02 -6.56 -4.95
N ALA A 135 -9.52 -6.27 -3.77
CA ALA A 135 -9.72 -4.92 -3.24
C ALA A 135 -8.43 -4.32 -2.67
N THR A 136 -7.30 -4.59 -3.32
CA THR A 136 -5.95 -4.12 -3.00
C THR A 136 -5.13 -4.10 -4.29
N TYR A 137 -3.89 -3.63 -4.23
CA TYR A 137 -3.00 -3.60 -5.40
C TYR A 137 -2.25 -4.92 -5.57
N ASP A 138 -2.01 -5.27 -6.82
CA ASP A 138 -1.13 -6.37 -7.21
C ASP A 138 0.34 -5.96 -7.01
N ASP A 139 1.14 -6.80 -6.34
CA ASP A 139 2.54 -6.47 -6.03
C ASP A 139 3.38 -6.21 -7.28
N SER A 140 3.02 -6.75 -8.45
CA SER A 140 3.73 -6.45 -9.70
C SER A 140 3.63 -4.99 -10.10
N SER A 141 2.61 -4.26 -9.63
CA SER A 141 2.42 -2.85 -9.96
C SER A 141 3.50 -1.95 -9.39
N GLN A 142 4.08 -2.30 -8.24
CA GLN A 142 5.12 -1.52 -7.58
C GLN A 142 6.50 -1.71 -8.22
N VAL A 143 6.68 -2.79 -8.99
CA VAL A 143 7.96 -3.16 -9.59
C VAL A 143 8.50 -2.07 -10.49
N LEU A 144 7.64 -1.31 -11.18
CA LEU A 144 8.06 -0.20 -12.02
C LEU A 144 8.62 0.97 -11.20
N ALA A 145 8.10 1.23 -10.00
CA ALA A 145 8.69 2.20 -9.08
C ALA A 145 10.07 1.73 -8.58
N ILE A 146 10.20 0.45 -8.24
CA ILE A 146 11.49 -0.16 -7.85
C ILE A 146 12.51 -0.06 -8.99
N LYS A 147 12.10 -0.41 -10.21
CA LYS A 147 12.90 -0.26 -11.44
C LYS A 147 13.36 1.19 -11.63
N ALA A 148 12.47 2.15 -11.44
CA ALA A 148 12.79 3.57 -11.57
C ALA A 148 13.82 4.03 -10.54
N ILE A 149 13.68 3.60 -9.27
CA ILE A 149 14.68 3.85 -8.22
C ILE A 149 16.04 3.27 -8.65
N ILE A 150 16.07 1.99 -9.05
CA ILE A 150 17.32 1.32 -9.42
C ILE A 150 17.99 1.97 -10.64
N LYS A 151 17.20 2.34 -11.65
CA LYS A 151 17.69 3.07 -12.83
C LYS A 151 18.27 4.44 -12.42
N LEU A 152 17.59 5.18 -11.55
CA LEU A 152 18.00 6.51 -11.10
C LEU A 152 19.40 6.49 -10.44
N PHE A 153 19.68 5.49 -9.61
CA PHE A 153 20.96 5.36 -8.93
C PHE A 153 22.03 4.61 -9.75
N GLY A 154 21.69 4.13 -10.95
CA GLY A 154 22.63 3.46 -11.86
C GLY A 154 23.19 2.12 -11.35
N TRP A 155 22.50 1.44 -10.43
CA TRP A 155 22.96 0.15 -9.91
C TRP A 155 22.82 -0.95 -10.96
N ARG A 156 23.89 -1.70 -11.19
CA ARG A 156 23.96 -2.75 -12.24
C ARG A 156 23.70 -4.16 -11.71
N GLU A 157 23.72 -4.33 -10.40
CA GLU A 157 23.45 -5.61 -9.72
C GLU A 157 22.56 -5.38 -8.52
N VAL A 158 21.55 -6.24 -8.37
CA VAL A 158 20.60 -6.21 -7.27
C VAL A 158 20.33 -7.63 -6.80
N ALA A 159 20.27 -7.83 -5.48
CA ALA A 159 19.96 -9.11 -4.86
C ALA A 159 18.57 -9.04 -4.17
N PRO A 160 17.54 -9.70 -4.73
CA PRO A 160 16.25 -9.82 -4.07
C PRO A 160 16.33 -10.68 -2.79
N VAL A 161 15.64 -10.24 -1.76
CA VAL A 161 15.41 -10.95 -0.50
C VAL A 161 13.91 -11.13 -0.36
N TYR A 162 13.43 -12.37 -0.34
CA TYR A 162 11.99 -12.63 -0.28
C TYR A 162 11.66 -13.88 0.52
N VAL A 163 10.40 -14.00 0.95
CA VAL A 163 9.93 -15.11 1.79
C VAL A 163 9.51 -16.30 0.93
N ASP A 164 9.86 -17.51 1.34
CA ASP A 164 9.59 -18.76 0.61
C ASP A 164 8.12 -19.18 0.69
N ASN A 165 7.25 -18.46 -0.01
CA ASN A 165 5.84 -18.77 -0.13
C ASN A 165 5.19 -18.08 -1.35
N THR A 166 3.89 -18.33 -1.57
CA THR A 166 3.08 -17.74 -2.65
C THR A 166 3.17 -16.21 -2.72
N PHE A 167 3.33 -15.53 -1.58
CA PHE A 167 3.49 -14.08 -1.55
C PHE A 167 4.87 -13.66 -2.05
N GLY A 168 5.94 -14.15 -1.43
CA GLY A 168 7.30 -13.74 -1.76
C GLY A 168 7.75 -14.15 -3.17
N GLU A 169 7.42 -15.38 -3.60
CA GLU A 169 7.75 -15.87 -4.95
C GLU A 169 6.94 -15.19 -6.05
N GLY A 170 5.74 -14.67 -5.73
CA GLY A 170 4.80 -14.11 -6.69
C GLY A 170 5.33 -12.89 -7.44
N ILE A 171 6.13 -12.04 -6.78
CA ILE A 171 6.67 -10.81 -7.39
C ILE A 171 7.86 -11.08 -8.32
N MET A 172 8.53 -12.23 -8.15
CA MET A 172 9.86 -12.48 -8.72
C MET A 172 9.92 -12.47 -10.25
N PRO A 173 8.96 -13.04 -11.01
CA PRO A 173 8.95 -12.94 -12.46
C PRO A 173 8.86 -11.50 -12.95
N HIS A 174 8.03 -10.68 -12.31
CA HIS A 174 7.84 -9.27 -12.68
C HIS A 174 9.08 -8.44 -12.36
N LEU A 175 9.66 -8.63 -11.18
CA LEU A 175 10.90 -7.97 -10.78
C LEU A 175 12.06 -8.35 -11.71
N THR A 176 12.19 -9.63 -12.04
CA THR A 176 13.27 -10.11 -12.94
C THR A 176 13.15 -9.48 -14.32
N ASN A 177 11.96 -9.47 -14.92
CA ASN A 177 11.73 -8.88 -16.23
C ASN A 177 12.03 -7.37 -16.23
N ALA A 178 11.52 -6.64 -15.23
CA ALA A 178 11.70 -5.20 -15.13
C ALA A 178 13.17 -4.78 -14.96
N LEU A 179 13.95 -5.55 -14.20
CA LEU A 179 15.39 -5.31 -14.03
C LEU A 179 16.19 -5.71 -15.29
N GLN A 180 15.80 -6.78 -15.97
CA GLN A 180 16.41 -7.18 -17.23
C GLN A 180 16.25 -6.12 -18.32
N GLU A 181 15.09 -5.45 -18.39
CA GLU A 181 14.83 -4.35 -19.34
C GLU A 181 15.79 -3.17 -19.20
N ILE A 182 16.36 -2.95 -18.01
CA ILE A 182 17.35 -1.90 -17.75
C ILE A 182 18.77 -2.46 -17.60
N ASN A 183 19.02 -3.69 -18.09
CA ASN A 183 20.31 -4.38 -18.03
C ASN A 183 20.89 -4.55 -16.61
N VAL A 184 20.02 -4.66 -15.61
CA VAL A 184 20.40 -4.94 -14.22
C VAL A 184 20.43 -6.45 -13.99
N ARG A 185 21.54 -6.95 -13.45
CA ARG A 185 21.71 -8.37 -13.16
C ARG A 185 21.18 -8.71 -11.77
N ILE A 186 20.67 -9.94 -11.65
CA ILE A 186 20.32 -10.55 -10.37
C ILE A 186 21.30 -11.72 -10.12
N PRO A 187 22.53 -11.44 -9.67
CA PRO A 187 23.54 -12.49 -9.49
C PRO A 187 23.23 -13.43 -8.32
N TYR A 188 22.45 -12.97 -7.34
CA TYR A 188 22.09 -13.71 -6.13
C TYR A 188 20.63 -13.49 -5.76
N ARG A 189 20.06 -14.46 -5.05
CA ARG A 189 18.73 -14.38 -4.43
C ARG A 189 18.84 -14.93 -3.02
N THR A 190 18.22 -14.23 -2.07
CA THR A 190 18.10 -14.68 -0.68
C THR A 190 16.65 -15.07 -0.45
N VAL A 191 16.44 -16.34 -0.07
CA VAL A 191 15.12 -16.90 0.17
C VAL A 191 15.03 -17.22 1.65
N ILE A 192 14.07 -16.62 2.35
CA ILE A 192 13.90 -16.80 3.79
C ILE A 192 12.66 -17.66 4.05
N SER A 193 12.82 -18.75 4.80
CA SER A 193 11.66 -19.55 5.23
C SER A 193 10.66 -18.69 6.03
N PRO A 194 9.34 -18.82 5.81
CA PRO A 194 8.34 -18.08 6.58
C PRO A 194 8.43 -18.34 8.10
N ASN A 195 8.95 -19.50 8.49
CA ASN A 195 9.14 -19.91 9.88
C ASN A 195 10.61 -19.89 10.32
N ALA A 196 11.49 -19.20 9.58
CA ALA A 196 12.91 -19.14 9.88
C ALA A 196 13.15 -18.66 11.33
N THR A 197 14.03 -19.35 12.04
CA THR A 197 14.59 -18.97 13.34
C THR A 197 15.58 -17.82 13.18
N ASP A 198 15.93 -17.16 14.30
CA ASP A 198 16.89 -16.06 14.28
C ASP A 198 18.29 -16.51 13.82
N ASP A 199 18.66 -17.76 14.11
CA ASP A 199 19.91 -18.38 13.68
C ASP A 199 19.91 -18.61 12.16
N GLU A 200 18.81 -19.16 11.61
CA GLU A 200 18.66 -19.36 10.16
C GLU A 200 18.67 -18.02 9.40
N ILE A 201 18.00 -16.99 9.94
CA ILE A 201 18.07 -15.63 9.39
C ILE A 201 19.53 -15.13 9.40
N SER A 202 20.24 -15.33 10.50
CA SER A 202 21.65 -14.89 10.65
C SER A 202 22.58 -15.60 9.66
N VAL A 203 22.36 -16.89 9.39
CA VAL A 203 23.13 -17.65 8.37
C VAL A 203 22.94 -17.02 6.97
N GLU A 204 21.71 -16.70 6.60
CA GLU A 204 21.42 -16.06 5.31
C GLU A 204 22.05 -14.67 5.20
N LEU A 205 21.99 -13.88 6.27
CA LEU A 205 22.62 -12.57 6.33
C LEU A 205 24.16 -12.65 6.25
N LEU A 206 24.79 -13.61 6.93
CA LEU A 206 26.24 -13.84 6.83
C LEU A 206 26.65 -14.18 5.38
N ARG A 207 25.84 -14.98 4.68
CA ARG A 207 26.04 -15.25 3.26
C ARG A 207 25.96 -13.97 2.43
N MET A 208 24.96 -13.12 2.68
CA MET A 208 24.81 -11.83 1.99
C MET A 208 26.01 -10.89 2.22
N MET A 209 26.59 -10.90 3.42
CA MET A 209 27.79 -10.09 3.74
C MET A 209 28.98 -10.44 2.83
N THR A 210 29.11 -11.70 2.43
CA THR A 210 30.18 -12.17 1.54
C THR A 210 29.93 -11.91 0.05
N MET A 211 28.71 -11.55 -0.34
CA MET A 211 28.38 -11.26 -1.76
C MET A 211 29.05 -9.96 -2.21
N PRO A 212 29.42 -9.78 -3.49
CA PRO A 212 29.88 -8.49 -4.00
C PRO A 212 28.77 -7.44 -4.05
N THR A 213 27.54 -7.86 -4.35
CA THR A 213 26.38 -6.98 -4.46
C THR A 213 26.01 -6.40 -3.09
N ARG A 214 25.67 -5.11 -3.06
CA ARG A 214 25.31 -4.35 -1.84
C ARG A 214 23.92 -3.72 -1.90
N VAL A 215 23.16 -3.99 -2.96
CA VAL A 215 21.82 -3.44 -3.19
C VAL A 215 20.80 -4.56 -3.07
N PHE A 216 19.90 -4.43 -2.10
CA PHE A 216 18.93 -5.45 -1.74
C PHE A 216 17.51 -4.93 -1.90
N VAL A 217 16.66 -5.70 -2.60
CA VAL A 217 15.21 -5.45 -2.67
C VAL A 217 14.52 -6.43 -1.74
N VAL A 218 13.79 -5.94 -0.74
CA VAL A 218 13.25 -6.76 0.35
C VAL A 218 11.72 -6.88 0.22
N HIS A 219 11.27 -8.12 0.01
CA HIS A 219 9.87 -8.52 -0.13
C HIS A 219 9.52 -9.67 0.81
N ILE A 220 9.40 -9.33 2.09
CA ILE A 220 9.02 -10.23 3.18
C ILE A 220 7.91 -9.59 4.01
N VAL A 221 7.24 -10.37 4.86
CA VAL A 221 6.16 -9.88 5.73
C VAL A 221 6.70 -9.17 6.97
N GLU A 222 5.90 -8.27 7.55
CA GLU A 222 6.30 -7.39 8.66
C GLU A 222 6.97 -8.10 9.85
N LEU A 223 6.35 -9.13 10.43
CA LEU A 223 6.97 -9.89 11.55
C LEU A 223 8.35 -10.47 11.21
N LEU A 224 8.53 -10.95 9.97
CA LEU A 224 9.81 -11.49 9.51
C LEU A 224 10.81 -10.36 9.23
N ALA A 225 10.34 -9.23 8.69
CA ALA A 225 11.14 -8.03 8.46
C ALA A 225 11.72 -7.47 9.76
N SER A 226 10.92 -7.36 10.83
CA SER A 226 11.38 -6.88 12.13
C SER A 226 12.57 -7.69 12.65
N ARG A 227 12.46 -9.03 12.59
CA ARG A 227 13.54 -9.95 13.01
C ARG A 227 14.74 -9.88 12.07
N PHE A 228 14.49 -9.85 10.76
CA PHE A 228 15.52 -9.77 9.73
C PHE A 228 16.39 -8.52 9.88
N PHE A 229 15.77 -7.34 10.01
CA PHE A 229 16.51 -6.08 10.15
C PHE A 229 17.18 -5.92 11.52
N ALA A 230 16.59 -6.47 12.59
CA ALA A 230 17.28 -6.56 13.88
C ALA A 230 18.59 -7.34 13.74
N LYS A 231 18.57 -8.52 13.13
CA LYS A 231 19.78 -9.31 12.87
C LYS A 231 20.75 -8.65 11.89
N ALA A 232 20.23 -8.01 10.83
CA ALA A 232 21.08 -7.27 9.89
C ALA A 232 21.83 -6.12 10.58
N LYS A 233 21.18 -5.41 11.52
CA LYS A 233 21.80 -4.35 12.33
C LYS A 233 22.86 -4.92 13.27
N GLU A 234 22.56 -6.00 13.98
CA GLU A 234 23.49 -6.69 14.89
C GLU A 234 24.80 -7.08 14.19
N ILE A 235 24.73 -7.64 12.99
CA ILE A 235 25.92 -8.11 12.26
C ILE A 235 26.57 -7.05 11.37
N GLY A 236 26.02 -5.82 11.33
CA GLY A 236 26.62 -4.68 10.65
C GLY A 236 26.29 -4.53 9.15
N LEU A 237 25.26 -5.22 8.65
CA LEU A 237 24.74 -5.06 7.28
C LEU A 237 23.88 -3.79 7.10
N MET A 238 23.56 -3.08 8.19
CA MET A 238 22.89 -1.77 8.17
C MET A 238 23.87 -0.59 8.16
N LYS A 239 25.18 -0.85 8.04
CA LYS A 239 26.20 0.20 7.98
C LYS A 239 26.23 0.88 6.61
N GLN A 240 26.91 2.03 6.55
CA GLN A 240 27.18 2.72 5.28
C GLN A 240 27.82 1.77 4.25
N GLY A 241 27.36 1.85 3.01
CA GLY A 241 27.79 0.98 1.90
C GLY A 241 26.79 -0.11 1.53
N TYR A 242 25.73 -0.30 2.31
CA TYR A 242 24.61 -1.18 2.00
C TYR A 242 23.37 -0.36 1.60
N VAL A 243 22.64 -0.84 0.60
CA VAL A 243 21.40 -0.23 0.12
C VAL A 243 20.26 -1.24 0.28
N TRP A 244 19.17 -0.78 0.87
CA TRP A 244 17.97 -1.56 1.11
C TRP A 244 16.76 -0.84 0.49
N ILE A 245 15.97 -1.56 -0.29
CA ILE A 245 14.75 -1.08 -0.92
C ILE A 245 13.61 -1.98 -0.47
N LEU A 246 12.72 -1.46 0.38
CA LEU A 246 11.52 -2.16 0.83
C LEU A 246 10.42 -2.08 -0.22
N THR A 247 9.71 -3.19 -0.36
CA THR A 247 8.39 -3.21 -1.01
C THR A 247 7.31 -2.62 -0.10
N ASN A 248 6.15 -2.32 -0.68
CA ASN A 248 4.99 -1.79 0.03
C ASN A 248 4.45 -2.73 1.12
N ALA A 249 4.79 -4.02 1.05
CA ALA A 249 4.54 -5.02 2.08
C ALA A 249 4.99 -4.59 3.49
N ILE A 250 6.08 -3.83 3.59
CA ILE A 250 6.61 -3.33 4.86
C ILE A 250 6.30 -1.83 5.01
N THR A 251 6.49 -1.03 3.97
CA THR A 251 6.33 0.43 4.09
C THR A 251 4.90 0.87 4.37
N ASP A 252 3.89 0.10 3.93
CA ASP A 252 2.48 0.40 4.19
C ASP A 252 2.09 0.15 5.65
N VAL A 253 2.88 -0.63 6.38
CA VAL A 253 2.64 -0.99 7.78
C VAL A 253 3.63 -0.34 8.74
N LEU A 254 4.56 0.50 8.28
CA LEU A 254 5.47 1.25 9.15
C LEU A 254 4.73 2.04 10.24
N SER A 255 3.53 2.55 9.97
CA SER A 255 2.73 3.30 10.95
C SER A 255 2.23 2.44 12.11
N ILE A 256 2.15 1.12 11.96
CA ILE A 256 1.65 0.20 12.98
C ILE A 256 2.77 -0.66 13.60
N MET A 257 4.02 -0.50 13.14
CA MET A 257 5.20 -1.16 13.71
C MET A 257 5.67 -0.46 14.98
N ASN A 258 6.37 -1.20 15.83
CA ASN A 258 6.97 -0.64 17.03
C ASN A 258 8.17 0.26 16.67
N GLU A 259 8.33 1.38 17.38
CA GLU A 259 9.46 2.30 17.21
C GLU A 259 10.82 1.57 17.25
N LYS A 260 11.00 0.59 18.15
CA LYS A 260 12.23 -0.21 18.23
C LYS A 260 12.51 -1.00 16.96
N GLU A 261 11.48 -1.48 16.27
CA GLU A 261 11.61 -2.21 15.02
C GLU A 261 12.00 -1.24 13.89
N ILE A 262 11.36 -0.06 13.84
CA ILE A 262 11.68 1.00 12.86
C ILE A 262 13.12 1.50 13.05
N GLU A 263 13.62 1.56 14.28
CA GLU A 263 15.01 1.94 14.59
C GLU A 263 16.04 0.96 13.99
N THR A 264 15.65 -0.26 13.65
CA THR A 264 16.54 -1.22 12.97
C THR A 264 16.68 -0.96 11.47
N MET A 265 15.78 -0.15 10.89
CA MET A 265 15.67 0.11 9.46
C MET A 265 16.09 1.54 9.07
N GLN A 266 16.88 2.23 9.89
CA GLN A 266 17.29 3.60 9.59
C GLN A 266 18.10 3.68 8.29
N GLY A 267 17.75 4.65 7.43
CA GLY A 267 18.38 4.87 6.13
C GLY A 267 17.84 4.01 4.99
N VAL A 268 16.92 3.08 5.27
CA VAL A 268 16.31 2.21 4.27
C VAL A 268 15.38 3.00 3.34
N LEU A 269 15.43 2.73 2.04
CA LEU A 269 14.48 3.25 1.05
C LEU A 269 13.30 2.29 0.92
N GLY A 270 12.17 2.78 0.42
CA GLY A 270 11.05 1.89 0.09
C GLY A 270 10.01 2.52 -0.81
N VAL A 271 9.19 1.65 -1.39
CA VAL A 271 8.00 2.01 -2.15
C VAL A 271 6.80 1.84 -1.25
N LYS A 272 5.94 2.84 -1.13
CA LYS A 272 4.75 2.86 -0.29
C LYS A 272 3.52 3.18 -1.13
N THR A 273 2.40 2.58 -0.79
CA THR A 273 1.13 2.82 -1.49
C THR A 273 0.69 4.28 -1.28
N TYR A 274 0.42 4.97 -2.39
CA TYR A 274 -0.13 6.33 -2.35
C TYR A 274 -1.63 6.28 -2.06
N VAL A 275 -2.06 7.08 -1.08
CA VAL A 275 -3.47 7.31 -0.76
C VAL A 275 -3.80 8.79 -0.97
N PRO A 276 -4.65 9.14 -1.95
CA PRO A 276 -5.04 10.53 -2.21
C PRO A 276 -5.67 11.19 -0.97
N ARG A 277 -5.32 12.45 -0.70
CA ARG A 277 -5.96 13.23 0.37
C ARG A 277 -7.41 13.54 -0.01
N SER A 278 -8.33 13.40 0.94
CA SER A 278 -9.73 13.78 0.81
C SER A 278 -10.31 14.21 2.17
N GLU A 279 -11.35 15.04 2.15
CA GLU A 279 -12.04 15.48 3.37
C GLU A 279 -12.67 14.29 4.11
N GLU A 280 -13.18 13.31 3.36
CA GLU A 280 -13.74 12.08 3.91
C GLU A 280 -12.67 11.25 4.64
N LEU A 281 -11.47 11.15 4.06
CA LEU A 281 -10.35 10.45 4.70
C LEU A 281 -9.86 11.18 5.96
N ASP A 282 -9.76 12.50 5.92
CA ASP A 282 -9.33 13.30 7.09
C ASP A 282 -10.37 13.22 8.22
N THR A 283 -11.66 13.24 7.86
CA THR A 283 -12.77 13.02 8.80
C THR A 283 -12.73 11.61 9.38
N PHE A 284 -12.48 10.60 8.55
CA PHE A 284 -12.33 9.21 9.01
C PHE A 284 -11.15 9.06 9.97
N LYS A 285 -9.97 9.57 9.62
CA LYS A 285 -8.77 9.56 10.47
C LYS A 285 -9.01 10.26 11.81
N SER A 286 -9.74 11.38 11.80
CA SER A 286 -10.10 12.09 13.03
C SER A 286 -11.03 11.25 13.93
N ARG A 287 -12.05 10.60 13.35
CA ARG A 287 -12.93 9.68 14.10
C ARG A 287 -12.16 8.46 14.61
N TRP A 288 -11.27 7.91 13.79
CA TRP A 288 -10.41 6.77 14.13
C TRP A 288 -9.54 7.09 15.35
N LYS A 289 -8.78 8.20 15.30
CA LYS A 289 -7.93 8.64 16.41
C LYS A 289 -8.71 8.90 17.71
N LYS A 290 -9.94 9.43 17.60
CA LYS A 290 -10.83 9.64 18.76
C LYS A 290 -11.31 8.33 19.37
N ARG A 291 -11.63 7.33 18.56
CA ARG A 291 -12.18 6.04 19.01
C ARG A 291 -11.11 5.04 19.42
N PHE A 292 -9.92 5.12 18.80
CA PHE A 292 -8.81 4.18 18.95
C PHE A 292 -7.48 4.95 19.11
N PRO A 293 -7.26 5.65 20.23
CA PRO A 293 -6.13 6.57 20.40
C PRO A 293 -4.74 5.90 20.40
N ILE A 294 -4.68 4.58 20.58
CA ILE A 294 -3.45 3.78 20.67
C ILE A 294 -3.31 2.86 19.44
N SER A 295 -4.14 3.03 18.41
CA SER A 295 -4.08 2.20 17.21
C SER A 295 -3.91 3.10 16.00
N ASP A 296 -2.80 2.94 15.30
CA ASP A 296 -2.60 3.58 14.00
C ASP A 296 -3.35 2.85 12.89
N LEU A 297 -3.41 3.50 11.74
CA LEU A 297 -4.12 3.05 10.55
C LEU A 297 -3.13 2.83 9.42
N SER A 298 -3.27 1.72 8.71
CA SER A 298 -2.58 1.45 7.45
C SER A 298 -3.57 1.42 6.28
N VAL A 299 -3.04 1.39 5.05
CA VAL A 299 -3.86 1.31 3.83
C VAL A 299 -4.76 0.07 3.81
N TYR A 300 -4.35 -1.04 4.42
CA TYR A 300 -5.17 -2.25 4.54
C TYR A 300 -6.47 -2.00 5.32
N GLY A 301 -6.46 -1.10 6.30
CA GLY A 301 -7.67 -0.68 7.01
C GLY A 301 -8.62 0.10 6.11
N LEU A 302 -8.07 1.00 5.27
CA LEU A 302 -8.84 1.76 4.29
C LEU A 302 -9.44 0.85 3.21
N TRP A 303 -8.66 -0.09 2.67
CA TRP A 303 -9.15 -1.07 1.71
C TRP A 303 -10.21 -2.00 2.32
N ALA A 304 -10.07 -2.41 3.58
CA ALA A 304 -11.11 -3.20 4.26
C ALA A 304 -12.43 -2.40 4.40
N TYR A 305 -12.34 -1.10 4.69
CA TYR A 305 -13.49 -0.19 4.73
C TYR A 305 -14.14 -0.07 3.34
N ASP A 306 -13.36 0.22 2.30
CA ASP A 306 -13.86 0.42 0.96
C ASP A 306 -14.41 -0.88 0.35
N ALA A 307 -13.74 -2.01 0.55
CA ALA A 307 -14.22 -3.33 0.12
C ALA A 307 -15.57 -3.68 0.75
N THR A 308 -15.75 -3.38 2.04
CA THR A 308 -17.01 -3.62 2.74
C THR A 308 -18.13 -2.71 2.21
N THR A 309 -17.79 -1.45 1.92
CA THR A 309 -18.72 -0.50 1.30
C THR A 309 -19.14 -0.97 -0.10
N ALA A 310 -18.17 -1.43 -0.89
CA ALA A 310 -18.40 -1.98 -2.22
C ALA A 310 -19.33 -3.20 -2.18
N LEU A 311 -19.10 -4.10 -1.23
CA LEU A 311 -19.94 -5.26 -1.00
C LEU A 311 -21.38 -4.87 -0.63
N ALA A 312 -21.55 -3.94 0.31
CA ALA A 312 -22.87 -3.48 0.72
C ALA A 312 -23.64 -2.84 -0.46
N LEU A 313 -22.97 -2.04 -1.29
CA LEU A 313 -23.54 -1.49 -2.53
C LEU A 313 -23.94 -2.59 -3.52
N ALA A 314 -23.07 -3.57 -3.76
CA ALA A 314 -23.32 -4.65 -4.70
C ALA A 314 -24.48 -5.55 -4.27
N ILE A 315 -24.61 -5.84 -2.97
CA ILE A 315 -25.73 -6.61 -2.41
C ILE A 315 -27.04 -5.83 -2.49
N GLU A 316 -27.03 -4.52 -2.19
CA GLU A 316 -28.23 -3.69 -2.29
C GLU A 316 -28.73 -3.62 -3.75
N GLU A 317 -27.81 -3.51 -4.74
CA GLU A 317 -28.16 -3.54 -6.17
C GLU A 317 -28.64 -4.93 -6.62
N ALA A 318 -27.97 -6.01 -6.17
CA ALA A 318 -28.35 -7.37 -6.52
C ALA A 318 -29.69 -7.77 -5.89
N GLY A 319 -30.11 -7.14 -4.80
CA GLY A 319 -31.29 -7.52 -4.02
C GLY A 319 -31.12 -8.92 -3.41
N THR A 320 -32.22 -9.52 -2.94
CA THR A 320 -32.15 -10.77 -2.15
C THR A 320 -32.87 -11.96 -2.79
N SER A 321 -33.09 -11.89 -4.11
CA SER A 321 -33.61 -13.02 -4.88
C SER A 321 -32.57 -14.16 -4.92
N ASN A 322 -32.95 -15.37 -4.55
CA ASN A 322 -32.17 -16.61 -4.70
C ASN A 322 -30.90 -16.72 -3.83
N LEU A 323 -30.95 -16.35 -2.55
CA LEU A 323 -29.88 -16.60 -1.56
C LEU A 323 -29.65 -18.10 -1.24
N THR A 324 -30.21 -19.00 -2.04
CA THR A 324 -30.23 -20.45 -1.81
C THR A 324 -29.05 -21.15 -2.47
N PHE A 325 -28.68 -22.30 -1.90
CA PHE A 325 -27.66 -23.20 -2.42
C PHE A 325 -28.28 -24.48 -3.01
N VAL A 326 -27.81 -24.95 -4.17
CA VAL A 326 -28.31 -26.14 -4.89
C VAL A 326 -27.23 -27.21 -4.94
N LYS A 327 -27.60 -28.49 -4.74
CA LYS A 327 -26.68 -29.63 -4.87
C LYS A 327 -26.45 -29.96 -6.34
N THR A 328 -25.19 -30.09 -6.75
CA THR A 328 -24.81 -30.60 -8.07
C THR A 328 -24.64 -32.12 -8.03
N GLY A 329 -25.65 -32.87 -8.49
CA GLY A 329 -25.57 -34.32 -8.72
C GLY A 329 -25.51 -35.21 -7.47
N ALA A 330 -26.40 -36.20 -7.38
CA ALA A 330 -26.40 -37.17 -6.29
C ALA A 330 -25.47 -38.35 -6.61
N MET A 331 -24.21 -38.29 -6.16
CA MET A 331 -23.31 -39.44 -6.18
C MET A 331 -23.00 -39.83 -4.74
N ARG A 332 -23.36 -41.06 -4.34
CA ARG A 332 -23.04 -41.59 -3.01
C ARG A 332 -21.51 -41.78 -2.92
N ASN A 333 -20.90 -41.34 -1.82
CA ASN A 333 -19.45 -41.35 -1.51
C ASN A 333 -18.59 -40.25 -2.19
N MET A 334 -19.08 -39.02 -2.22
CA MET A 334 -18.25 -37.86 -2.61
C MET A 334 -17.41 -37.36 -1.43
N SER A 335 -16.19 -36.89 -1.71
CA SER A 335 -15.41 -36.14 -0.72
C SER A 335 -16.12 -34.82 -0.36
N GLU A 336 -15.78 -34.24 0.80
CA GLU A 336 -16.44 -33.01 1.26
C GLU A 336 -16.38 -31.84 0.26
N LEU A 337 -15.30 -31.77 -0.53
CA LEU A 337 -15.07 -30.78 -1.58
C LEU A 337 -15.89 -31.03 -2.85
N GLN A 338 -16.28 -32.27 -3.11
CA GLN A 338 -17.09 -32.66 -4.27
C GLN A 338 -18.59 -32.53 -4.00
N GLY A 339 -19.02 -32.53 -2.74
CA GLY A 339 -20.41 -32.34 -2.32
C GLY A 339 -20.82 -30.89 -2.06
N LEU A 340 -19.97 -29.90 -2.39
CA LEU A 340 -20.26 -28.49 -2.19
C LEU A 340 -21.49 -28.06 -3.00
N ARG A 341 -22.38 -27.29 -2.37
CA ARG A 341 -23.54 -26.70 -3.04
C ARG A 341 -23.14 -25.41 -3.76
N VAL A 342 -23.89 -25.08 -4.80
CA VAL A 342 -23.75 -23.89 -5.65
C VAL A 342 -24.88 -22.90 -5.28
N SER A 343 -24.64 -21.73 -4.68
CA SER A 343 -24.20 -20.56 -5.42
C SER A 343 -25.24 -20.00 -6.40
N GLN A 344 -26.56 -19.99 -6.11
CA GLN A 344 -27.52 -19.36 -7.05
C GLN A 344 -27.46 -17.83 -7.06
N TYR A 345 -27.01 -17.23 -5.95
CA TYR A 345 -26.86 -15.78 -5.82
C TYR A 345 -25.52 -15.27 -6.40
N GLY A 346 -24.49 -16.11 -6.32
CA GLY A 346 -23.11 -15.80 -6.69
C GLY A 346 -22.94 -15.14 -8.06
N PRO A 347 -23.50 -15.68 -9.16
CA PRO A 347 -23.40 -15.07 -10.49
C PRO A 347 -23.98 -13.65 -10.57
N LYS A 348 -25.07 -13.37 -9.85
CA LYS A 348 -25.70 -12.04 -9.82
C LYS A 348 -24.84 -11.06 -9.02
N LEU A 349 -24.34 -11.50 -7.87
CA LEU A 349 -23.45 -10.70 -7.02
C LEU A 349 -22.13 -10.37 -7.72
N LEU A 350 -21.56 -11.35 -8.43
CA LEU A 350 -20.39 -11.16 -9.30
C LEU A 350 -20.62 -10.03 -10.33
N GLN A 351 -21.79 -10.02 -10.95
CA GLN A 351 -22.15 -9.01 -11.95
C GLN A 351 -22.28 -7.61 -11.34
N THR A 352 -22.89 -7.48 -10.16
CA THR A 352 -23.06 -6.17 -9.50
C THR A 352 -21.74 -5.67 -8.92
N LEU A 353 -20.96 -6.52 -8.26
CA LEU A 353 -19.60 -6.18 -7.78
C LEU A 353 -18.72 -5.60 -8.89
N SER A 354 -18.77 -6.20 -10.09
CA SER A 354 -17.98 -5.73 -11.24
C SER A 354 -18.36 -4.34 -11.75
N ARG A 355 -19.53 -3.81 -11.35
CA ARG A 355 -20.04 -2.48 -11.76
C ARG A 355 -19.90 -1.42 -10.66
N VAL A 356 -19.60 -1.83 -9.42
CA VAL A 356 -19.47 -0.90 -8.31
C VAL A 356 -18.37 0.11 -8.61
N ARG A 357 -18.73 1.39 -8.46
CA ARG A 357 -17.80 2.51 -8.56
C ARG A 357 -18.20 3.61 -7.59
N PHE A 358 -17.25 4.06 -6.78
CA PHE A 358 -17.44 5.19 -5.87
C PHE A 358 -16.08 5.79 -5.48
N LYS A 359 -16.09 6.94 -4.82
CA LYS A 359 -14.88 7.52 -4.21
C LYS A 359 -14.78 7.03 -2.77
N GLY A 360 -13.84 6.13 -2.52
CA GLY A 360 -13.58 5.54 -1.20
C GLY A 360 -12.54 6.32 -0.39
N LEU A 361 -12.22 5.80 0.79
CA LEU A 361 -11.20 6.35 1.66
C LEU A 361 -9.79 6.16 1.09
N ALA A 362 -9.56 5.09 0.32
CA ALA A 362 -8.28 4.80 -0.34
C ALA A 362 -8.15 5.44 -1.74
N GLY A 363 -9.13 6.26 -2.16
CA GLY A 363 -9.18 6.87 -3.50
C GLY A 363 -10.35 6.36 -4.33
N ASP A 364 -10.26 6.45 -5.65
CA ASP A 364 -11.29 5.95 -6.54
C ASP A 364 -11.38 4.41 -6.49
N PHE A 365 -12.54 3.89 -6.12
CA PHE A 365 -12.78 2.46 -6.01
C PHE A 365 -13.49 1.95 -7.27
N GLN A 366 -12.83 1.05 -7.99
CA GLN A 366 -13.41 0.31 -9.11
C GLN A 366 -12.58 -0.95 -9.37
N PHE A 367 -13.25 -2.09 -9.58
CA PHE A 367 -12.59 -3.29 -10.07
C PHE A 367 -12.44 -3.24 -11.58
N ILE A 368 -11.20 -3.32 -12.06
CA ILE A 368 -10.89 -3.51 -13.49
C ILE A 368 -10.32 -4.93 -13.61
N LYS A 369 -11.03 -5.80 -14.35
CA LYS A 369 -10.70 -7.24 -14.44
C LYS A 369 -10.60 -7.93 -13.07
N GLY A 370 -11.41 -7.50 -12.11
CA GLY A 370 -11.48 -8.08 -10.77
C GLY A 370 -10.51 -7.48 -9.75
N GLU A 371 -9.74 -6.45 -10.09
CA GLU A 371 -8.75 -5.87 -9.16
C GLU A 371 -8.69 -4.34 -9.21
N LEU A 372 -8.23 -3.72 -8.11
CA LEU A 372 -7.98 -2.28 -8.07
C LEU A 372 -6.73 -1.92 -8.88
N GLN A 373 -6.73 -0.75 -9.51
CA GLN A 373 -5.61 -0.27 -10.31
C GLN A 373 -4.86 0.86 -9.59
N PRO A 374 -3.57 0.70 -9.28
CA PRO A 374 -2.77 1.77 -8.71
C PRO A 374 -2.47 2.86 -9.74
N SER A 375 -2.52 4.12 -9.30
CA SER A 375 -2.13 5.29 -10.09
C SER A 375 -0.72 5.79 -9.75
N ALA A 376 -0.31 5.69 -8.48
CA ALA A 376 0.95 6.19 -7.99
C ALA A 376 1.46 5.40 -6.77
N PHE A 377 2.76 5.55 -6.50
CA PHE A 377 3.42 5.11 -5.29
C PHE A 377 4.24 6.25 -4.69
N GLU A 378 4.33 6.28 -3.37
CA GLU A 378 5.25 7.12 -2.61
C GLU A 378 6.62 6.45 -2.54
N ILE A 379 7.68 7.23 -2.73
CA ILE A 379 9.03 6.81 -2.41
C ILE A 379 9.34 7.33 -1.02
N VAL A 380 9.68 6.44 -0.09
CA VAL A 380 9.92 6.77 1.31
C VAL A 380 11.34 6.45 1.71
N ASN A 381 11.86 7.21 2.66
CA ASN A 381 13.08 6.91 3.40
C ASN A 381 12.72 6.72 4.88
N VAL A 382 13.14 5.61 5.47
CA VAL A 382 12.95 5.35 6.89
C VAL A 382 13.96 6.18 7.68
N ASN A 383 13.47 7.22 8.34
CA ASN A 383 14.28 8.13 9.13
C ASN A 383 13.48 8.60 10.36
N GLY A 384 14.00 8.33 11.55
CA GLY A 384 13.32 8.55 12.81
C GLY A 384 12.23 7.51 13.07
N HIS A 385 11.06 7.97 13.51
CA HIS A 385 9.96 7.12 13.97
C HIS A 385 9.01 6.63 12.86
N SER A 386 9.23 7.00 11.60
CA SER A 386 8.36 6.58 10.49
C SER A 386 9.06 6.67 9.13
N GLY A 387 8.38 6.24 8.07
CA GLY A 387 8.81 6.49 6.69
C GLY A 387 8.49 7.91 6.25
N ARG A 388 9.52 8.71 5.95
CA ARG A 388 9.38 10.06 5.37
C ARG A 388 9.29 9.96 3.86
N THR A 389 8.23 10.50 3.25
CA THR A 389 8.10 10.59 1.80
C THR A 389 9.16 11.54 1.22
N ILE A 390 9.90 11.06 0.23
CA ILE A 390 10.98 11.78 -0.47
C ILE A 390 10.68 11.96 -1.97
N GLY A 391 9.63 11.34 -2.49
CA GLY A 391 9.21 11.49 -3.88
C GLY A 391 7.98 10.66 -4.20
N PHE A 392 7.55 10.71 -5.46
CA PHE A 392 6.44 9.93 -5.97
C PHE A 392 6.85 9.29 -7.30
N TRP A 393 6.37 8.07 -7.52
CA TRP A 393 6.38 7.43 -8.82
C TRP A 393 4.93 7.35 -9.32
N MET A 394 4.72 7.72 -10.58
CA MET A 394 3.40 7.67 -11.22
C MET A 394 3.45 6.72 -12.41
N LYS A 395 2.39 5.94 -12.57
CA LYS A 395 2.21 5.12 -13.76
C LYS A 395 1.93 6.08 -14.93
N GLU A 396 2.78 6.07 -15.96
CA GLU A 396 2.53 6.85 -17.16
C GLU A 396 1.16 6.46 -17.73
N HIS A 397 0.23 7.43 -17.75
CA HIS A 397 -0.93 7.32 -18.61
C HIS A 397 -0.45 7.51 -20.06
N ASP A 398 -1.17 6.93 -21.03
CA ASP A 398 -1.13 7.31 -22.47
C ASP A 398 -1.59 8.78 -22.69
N ALA A 399 -1.23 9.68 -21.79
CA ALA A 399 -1.20 11.10 -22.03
C ALA A 399 0.09 11.38 -22.79
N THR A 400 -0.04 11.92 -24.00
CA THR A 400 1.02 12.45 -24.87
C THR A 400 1.87 13.58 -24.25
N SER A 401 1.85 13.72 -22.94
CA SER A 401 2.73 14.56 -22.15
C SER A 401 3.53 13.66 -21.22
N VAL A 402 4.60 13.10 -21.75
CA VAL A 402 5.78 12.70 -20.97
C VAL A 402 6.02 13.82 -19.95
N PRO A 403 6.00 13.57 -18.62
CA PRO A 403 6.58 14.51 -17.70
C PRO A 403 8.02 14.67 -18.17
N LYS A 404 8.39 15.84 -18.68
CA LYS A 404 9.75 16.10 -19.13
C LYS A 404 10.68 16.00 -17.93
N GLY A 405 11.10 14.77 -17.62
CA GLY A 405 12.36 14.52 -16.96
C GLY A 405 13.43 15.28 -17.73
N TRP A 406 14.33 15.89 -16.97
CA TRP A 406 15.25 16.93 -17.40
C TRP A 406 15.80 16.77 -18.83
N GLU A 407 15.33 17.61 -19.76
CA GLU A 407 16.16 18.00 -20.91
C GLU A 407 17.18 19.01 -20.37
N VAL A 408 18.48 18.70 -20.44
CA VAL A 408 19.52 19.73 -20.27
C VAL A 408 19.13 20.88 -21.20
N PRO A 409 18.93 22.13 -20.71
CA PRO A 409 18.56 23.24 -21.57
C PRO A 409 19.77 23.60 -22.44
N THR A 410 19.98 22.86 -23.52
CA THR A 410 20.83 23.28 -24.63
C THR A 410 20.29 24.55 -25.30
N ASN A 411 19.06 24.95 -24.95
CA ASN A 411 18.36 26.14 -25.42
C ASN A 411 18.33 27.34 -24.44
N GLY A 412 19.21 27.40 -23.43
CA GLY A 412 19.39 28.63 -22.63
C GLY A 412 18.21 29.02 -21.73
N LYS A 413 17.31 28.09 -21.37
CA LYS A 413 16.26 28.34 -20.37
C LYS A 413 16.82 28.29 -18.95
N ARG A 414 16.56 29.35 -18.18
CA ARG A 414 16.97 29.50 -16.77
C ARG A 414 16.07 28.67 -15.84
N LEU A 415 16.67 28.09 -14.81
CA LEU A 415 16.03 27.25 -13.81
C LEU A 415 15.11 28.08 -12.88
N GLN A 416 13.82 27.75 -12.76
CA GLN A 416 12.90 28.48 -11.87
C GLN A 416 12.82 27.80 -10.49
N ILE A 417 13.19 28.52 -9.42
CA ILE A 417 13.26 28.01 -8.05
C ILE A 417 12.18 28.68 -7.19
N GLY A 418 11.17 27.92 -6.75
CA GLY A 418 10.11 28.42 -5.87
C GLY A 418 10.59 28.56 -4.43
N VAL A 419 10.43 29.76 -3.86
CA VAL A 419 10.87 30.09 -2.50
C VAL A 419 9.66 30.50 -1.65
N PRO A 420 9.19 29.65 -0.71
CA PRO A 420 8.06 29.97 0.16
C PRO A 420 8.47 31.02 1.19
N ILE A 421 7.69 32.10 1.25
CA ILE A 421 7.97 33.21 2.17
C ILE A 421 7.23 32.95 3.48
N LYS A 422 7.98 32.65 4.55
CA LYS A 422 7.46 32.64 5.92
C LYS A 422 8.19 33.68 6.76
N ASN A 423 7.44 34.58 7.41
CA ASN A 423 8.00 35.65 8.23
C ASN A 423 8.71 35.17 9.51
N ASN A 424 8.49 33.91 9.92
CA ASN A 424 8.88 33.43 11.25
C ASN A 424 10.35 32.95 11.33
N PHE A 425 11.04 32.73 10.20
CA PHE A 425 12.40 32.14 10.17
C PHE A 425 13.33 32.76 9.11
N GLN A 426 13.51 34.08 9.18
CA GLN A 426 14.34 34.85 8.23
C GLN A 426 15.84 34.47 8.21
N GLN A 427 16.32 33.63 9.14
CA GLN A 427 17.71 33.17 9.14
C GLN A 427 17.99 32.14 8.02
N PHE A 428 16.98 31.37 7.63
CA PHE A 428 17.12 30.32 6.60
C PHE A 428 16.79 30.84 5.21
N VAL A 429 15.69 31.59 5.09
CA VAL A 429 15.29 32.26 3.85
C VAL A 429 14.65 33.60 4.22
N LYS A 430 15.20 34.67 3.69
CA LYS A 430 14.71 36.04 3.80
C LYS A 430 14.51 36.61 2.42
N LEU A 431 13.34 37.18 2.19
CA LEU A 431 13.06 37.99 1.03
C LEU A 431 13.16 39.47 1.44
N THR A 432 14.02 40.20 0.75
CA THR A 432 14.07 41.67 0.77
C THR A 432 13.76 42.18 -0.64
N ARG A 433 13.04 43.29 -0.76
CA ARG A 433 12.84 43.94 -2.05
C ARG A 433 13.86 45.05 -2.21
N ASP A 434 14.51 45.10 -3.36
CA ASP A 434 15.37 46.23 -3.72
C ASP A 434 14.51 47.51 -3.76
N PRO A 435 14.87 48.56 -2.98
CA PRO A 435 14.08 49.79 -2.91
C PRO A 435 14.07 50.60 -4.21
N ILE A 436 15.00 50.34 -5.14
CA ILE A 436 15.14 51.07 -6.42
C ILE A 436 14.52 50.25 -7.56
N THR A 437 14.83 48.95 -7.63
CA THR A 437 14.40 48.09 -8.76
C THR A 437 13.14 47.28 -8.47
N ASN A 438 12.65 47.27 -7.22
CA ASN A 438 11.55 46.43 -6.72
C ASN A 438 11.75 44.92 -6.98
N SER A 439 12.99 44.50 -7.27
CA SER A 439 13.36 43.11 -7.50
C SER A 439 13.42 42.34 -6.19
N SER A 440 13.10 41.04 -6.26
CA SER A 440 13.17 40.14 -5.12
C SER A 440 14.62 39.70 -4.87
N ILE A 441 15.18 40.10 -3.75
CA ILE A 441 16.50 39.67 -3.26
C ILE A 441 16.28 38.62 -2.18
N PHE A 442 16.81 37.42 -2.43
CA PHE A 442 16.77 36.32 -1.47
C PHE A 442 18.11 36.19 -0.76
N SER A 443 18.08 35.96 0.55
CA SER A 443 19.28 35.75 1.37
C SER A 443 18.98 34.77 2.51
N GLY A 444 20.00 34.15 3.08
CA GLY A 444 19.87 33.26 4.24
C GLY A 444 20.49 31.90 3.95
N PHE A 445 20.62 31.07 4.99
CA PHE A 445 21.42 29.84 4.93
C PHE A 445 21.08 28.93 3.72
N CYS A 446 19.81 28.77 3.38
CA CYS A 446 19.40 27.90 2.27
C CYS A 446 19.76 28.47 0.90
N ILE A 447 19.80 29.80 0.78
CA ILE A 447 20.24 30.50 -0.42
C ILE A 447 21.75 30.33 -0.56
N ASP A 448 22.51 30.66 0.49
CA ASP A 448 23.97 30.56 0.51
C ASP A 448 24.46 29.14 0.23
N TYR A 449 23.80 28.13 0.81
CA TYR A 449 24.11 26.72 0.55
C TYR A 449 23.82 26.32 -0.89
N PHE A 450 22.66 26.71 -1.45
CA PHE A 450 22.32 26.42 -2.84
C PHE A 450 23.34 27.04 -3.80
N GLU A 451 23.70 28.31 -3.58
CA GLU A 451 24.70 29.01 -4.38
C GLU A 451 26.07 28.33 -4.30
N ALA A 452 26.49 27.90 -3.11
CA ALA A 452 27.74 27.14 -2.94
C ALA A 452 27.73 25.82 -3.72
N VAL A 453 26.59 25.12 -3.76
CA VAL A 453 26.45 23.90 -4.58
C VAL A 453 26.49 24.20 -6.06
N ILE A 454 25.81 25.26 -6.54
CA ILE A 454 25.90 25.69 -7.94
C ILE A 454 27.34 26.01 -8.32
N GLN A 455 28.07 26.74 -7.47
CA GLN A 455 29.48 27.10 -7.71
C GLN A 455 30.42 25.88 -7.72
N ALA A 456 30.09 24.82 -6.98
CA ALA A 456 30.88 23.60 -6.94
C ALA A 456 30.60 22.65 -8.11
N MET A 457 29.58 22.92 -8.94
CA MET A 457 29.27 22.09 -10.10
C MET A 457 30.29 22.27 -11.23
N PRO A 458 30.64 21.20 -11.96
CA PRO A 458 31.63 21.27 -13.06
C PRO A 458 31.10 21.94 -14.34
N TYR A 459 29.90 22.53 -14.30
CA TYR A 459 29.25 23.20 -15.41
C TYR A 459 28.35 24.34 -14.90
N ASP A 460 28.10 25.33 -15.76
CA ASP A 460 27.28 26.50 -15.42
C ASP A 460 25.78 26.17 -15.44
N VAL A 461 25.08 26.58 -14.39
CA VAL A 461 23.63 26.41 -14.23
C VAL A 461 23.02 27.78 -14.00
N SER A 462 22.30 28.29 -15.00
CA SER A 462 21.55 29.54 -14.86
C SER A 462 20.23 29.31 -14.12
N TYR A 463 19.93 30.12 -13.11
CA TYR A 463 18.72 30.00 -12.28
C TYR A 463 18.11 31.35 -11.86
N ASP A 464 16.83 31.34 -11.52
CA ASP A 464 16.05 32.47 -10.98
C ASP A 464 15.22 32.02 -9.76
N PHE A 465 15.27 32.78 -8.67
CA PHE A 465 14.42 32.58 -7.51
C PHE A 465 13.06 33.28 -7.70
N ILE A 466 11.97 32.57 -7.41
CA ILE A 466 10.61 33.07 -7.55
C ILE A 466 9.89 32.98 -6.19
N PRO A 467 9.36 34.11 -5.67
CA PRO A 467 8.66 34.12 -4.39
C PRO A 467 7.33 33.36 -4.47
N PHE A 468 7.04 32.53 -3.47
CA PHE A 468 5.74 31.90 -3.29
C PHE A 468 5.01 32.48 -2.07
N GLU A 469 4.02 33.32 -2.36
CA GLU A 469 3.10 33.92 -1.39
C GLU A 469 1.79 33.10 -1.40
N GLY A 470 1.51 32.32 -0.34
CA GLY A 470 0.18 31.69 -0.20
C GLY A 470 0.07 30.24 0.30
N GLY A 471 1.05 29.67 1.02
CA GLY A 471 0.86 28.33 1.59
C GLY A 471 2.03 27.77 2.38
N ASP A 472 1.83 26.60 2.98
CA ASP A 472 2.90 25.78 3.54
C ASP A 472 3.63 24.97 2.45
N TYR A 473 4.66 24.22 2.84
CA TYR A 473 5.50 23.44 1.91
C TYR A 473 4.70 22.39 1.15
N ASP A 474 3.77 21.71 1.84
CA ASP A 474 2.89 20.71 1.26
C ASP A 474 2.03 21.33 0.14
N THR A 475 1.54 22.55 0.35
CA THR A 475 0.74 23.29 -0.65
C THR A 475 1.57 23.64 -1.89
N LEU A 476 2.82 24.07 -1.71
CA LEU A 476 3.72 24.41 -2.83
C LEU A 476 4.07 23.17 -3.66
N ILE A 477 4.40 22.05 -3.00
CA ILE A 477 4.65 20.76 -3.66
C ILE A 477 3.40 20.30 -4.42
N TYR A 478 2.22 20.47 -3.83
CA TYR A 478 0.96 20.10 -4.46
C TYR A 478 0.58 20.98 -5.67
N GLN A 479 0.88 22.28 -5.65
CA GLN A 479 0.63 23.17 -6.81
C GLN A 479 1.58 22.91 -7.98
N VAL A 480 2.83 22.54 -7.69
CA VAL A 480 3.77 22.04 -8.72
C VAL A 480 3.26 20.71 -9.28
N TYR A 481 2.74 19.81 -8.43
CA TYR A 481 2.12 18.54 -8.84
C TYR A 481 0.92 18.73 -9.80
N LEU A 482 0.08 19.73 -9.57
CA LEU A 482 -1.07 20.02 -10.44
C LEU A 482 -0.70 20.73 -11.76
N GLY A 483 0.57 21.05 -12.01
CA GLY A 483 0.99 21.86 -13.17
C GLY A 483 0.47 23.30 -13.12
N VAL A 484 0.06 23.78 -11.95
CA VAL A 484 -0.43 25.16 -11.73
C VAL A 484 0.72 26.15 -11.65
N ARG A 485 1.95 25.66 -11.36
CA ARG A 485 3.18 26.44 -11.27
C ARG A 485 4.33 25.66 -11.91
N ASP A 486 5.06 26.31 -12.82
CA ASP A 486 6.27 25.77 -13.47
C ASP A 486 7.53 26.06 -12.62
N PHE A 487 7.65 25.46 -11.43
CA PHE A 487 8.91 25.49 -10.68
C PHE A 487 9.71 24.23 -10.95
N ASN A 488 10.98 24.38 -11.31
CA ASN A 488 11.91 23.27 -11.50
C ASN A 488 12.48 22.76 -10.16
N HIS A 489 12.60 23.64 -9.16
CA HIS A 489 13.11 23.30 -7.82
C HIS A 489 12.43 24.10 -6.72
N LEU A 490 12.50 23.61 -5.48
CA LEU A 490 11.95 24.25 -4.28
C LEU A 490 13.01 24.33 -3.17
N LEU A 491 13.12 25.48 -2.50
CA LEU A 491 14.00 25.63 -1.33
C LEU A 491 13.22 25.53 -0.01
N PHE A 492 13.74 24.71 0.90
CA PHE A 492 13.09 24.42 2.19
C PHE A 492 13.71 25.23 3.33
N SER A 493 12.86 25.83 4.17
CA SER A 493 13.22 26.28 5.53
C SER A 493 12.28 25.64 6.56
N SER A 494 12.69 24.56 7.21
CA SER A 494 11.99 24.07 8.39
C SER A 494 12.91 23.29 9.32
N LEU A 495 13.04 23.81 10.54
CA LEU A 495 13.29 23.03 11.75
C LEU A 495 11.96 22.97 12.50
N TYR A 496 11.42 21.77 12.76
CA TYR A 496 10.41 21.57 13.80
C TYR A 496 11.01 20.62 14.85
N ASN A 497 11.24 21.17 16.05
CA ASN A 497 11.56 20.54 17.33
C ASN A 497 12.68 19.48 17.35
N LEU A 498 13.93 19.94 17.42
CA LEU A 498 15.03 19.16 18.01
C LEU A 498 15.46 19.80 19.33
N HIS A 499 15.07 19.19 20.46
CA HIS A 499 15.79 19.34 21.71
C HIS A 499 16.74 18.13 21.84
N SER A 500 17.84 18.15 21.07
CA SER A 500 19.12 17.47 21.33
C SER A 500 19.92 17.40 20.01
N SER A 501 21.19 17.81 20.11
CA SER A 501 22.25 17.85 19.07
C SER A 501 22.00 18.71 17.82
N ILE A 502 22.47 19.95 17.94
CA ILE A 502 22.84 20.86 16.85
C ILE A 502 23.96 20.16 16.05
N VAL A 503 23.70 19.85 14.76
CA VAL A 503 24.61 19.93 13.58
C VAL A 503 24.08 19.15 12.34
N GLU A 504 23.12 18.22 12.42
CA GLU A 504 22.94 17.23 11.31
C GLU A 504 21.60 17.17 10.55
N THR A 505 20.73 18.20 10.53
CA THR A 505 19.48 18.10 9.74
C THR A 505 19.09 19.38 9.02
N MET A 506 19.72 19.61 7.85
CA MET A 506 19.10 20.36 6.76
C MET A 506 19.02 19.45 5.53
N SER A 507 17.88 18.79 5.34
CA SER A 507 17.60 18.04 4.11
C SER A 507 17.26 19.04 2.99
N LEU A 508 18.24 19.42 2.16
CA LEU A 508 17.91 19.83 0.79
C LEU A 508 17.52 18.58 0.02
N LEU A 509 16.30 18.54 -0.50
CA LEU A 509 15.88 17.50 -1.44
C LEU A 509 16.52 17.82 -2.80
N PHE A 510 17.69 17.26 -3.07
CA PHE A 510 18.24 17.25 -4.41
C PHE A 510 17.61 16.10 -5.21
N MET A 511 16.68 16.43 -6.10
CA MET A 511 16.24 15.52 -7.16
C MET A 511 17.29 15.57 -8.28
N PHE A 512 18.37 14.78 -8.16
CA PHE A 512 19.36 14.63 -9.23
C PHE A 512 18.99 13.42 -10.10
N GLY A 513 18.59 13.69 -11.35
CA GLY A 513 18.56 12.70 -12.42
C GLY A 513 19.52 13.15 -13.53
N ALA A 514 20.64 12.46 -13.67
CA ALA A 514 21.55 12.63 -14.81
C ALA A 514 21.90 11.24 -15.36
N GLU A 515 21.58 10.98 -16.62
CA GLU A 515 22.06 9.83 -17.38
C GLU A 515 23.51 10.08 -17.84
N ILE A 516 24.38 9.08 -17.64
CA ILE A 516 25.50 8.72 -18.54
C ILE A 516 25.39 7.21 -18.79
#